data_AF-A0A392NFN4-F1
#
_entry.id   AF-A0A392NFN4-F1
#
_cell.length_a   1.000
_cell.length_b   1.000
_cell.length_c   1.000
_cell.angle_alpha   90.00
_cell.angle_beta   90.00
_cell.angle_gamma   90.00
#
_symmetry.space_group_name_H-M   'P 1'
#
loop_
_entity.id
_entity.type
_entity.pdbx_description
1 polymer ?
#
loop_
_entity_poly.entity_id
_entity_poly.type
_entity_poly.pdbx_seq_one_letter_code
_entity_poly.pdbx_strand_id
1 'polypeptide(L)'
;VALVTSLRDGMNLVSYEFVACQASKKGVLILSEFAGAAQSLGAGAILVNPWNITEVAASIGYALDMPADEREKRHQFNFKHVTTHTSQEWAATFVRF
;
A
#
# COMPACT_ATOMS: atom_id res chain seq x y z
N VAL A 1 7.83 -2.01 8.42
CA VAL A 1 7.01 -2.77 7.47
C VAL A 1 5.58 -2.75 7.97
N ALA A 2 4.58 -2.59 7.10
CA ALA A 2 3.18 -2.81 7.42
C ALA A 2 2.64 -3.96 6.59
N LEU A 3 1.83 -4.82 7.20
CA LEU A 3 1.24 -6.00 6.57
C LEU A 3 -0.29 -5.89 6.64
N VAL A 4 -0.93 -5.90 5.48
CA VAL A 4 -2.39 -5.84 5.34
C VAL A 4 -2.86 -7.07 4.57
N THR A 5 -3.38 -8.07 5.28
CA THR A 5 -3.75 -9.38 4.74
C THR A 5 -5.27 -9.58 4.64
N SER A 6 -6.01 -8.52 4.30
CA SER A 6 -7.47 -8.61 4.18
C SER A 6 -7.89 -9.68 3.16
N LEU A 7 -8.80 -10.58 3.54
CA LEU A 7 -9.33 -11.61 2.63
C LEU A 7 -10.30 -11.04 1.59
N ARG A 8 -11.01 -9.97 1.95
CA ARG A 8 -11.87 -9.17 1.07
C ARG A 8 -12.10 -7.82 1.72
N ASP A 9 -11.70 -6.75 1.05
CA ASP A 9 -11.84 -5.39 1.58
C ASP A 9 -12.17 -4.42 0.43
N GLY A 10 -13.22 -3.62 0.61
CA GLY A 10 -13.63 -2.64 -0.39
C GLY A 10 -12.61 -1.51 -0.53
N MET A 11 -12.03 -1.05 0.58
CA MET A 11 -10.94 -0.08 0.60
C MET A 11 -10.21 -0.14 1.95
N ASN A 12 -8.87 -0.20 1.90
CA ASN A 12 -8.07 -0.23 3.11
C ASN A 12 -7.41 1.13 3.38
N LEU A 13 -8.06 1.99 4.17
CA LEU A 13 -7.53 3.32 4.49
C LEU A 13 -6.27 3.28 5.37
N VAL A 14 -6.12 2.24 6.20
CA VAL A 14 -4.92 2.03 7.02
C VAL A 14 -3.66 1.94 6.14
N SER A 15 -3.79 1.36 4.94
CA SER A 15 -2.70 1.32 3.95
C SER A 15 -2.29 2.72 3.47
N TYR A 16 -3.27 3.61 3.25
CA TYR A 16 -3.04 5.00 2.84
C TYR A 16 -2.41 5.80 3.98
N GLU A 17 -2.93 5.66 5.19
CA GLU A 17 -2.40 6.31 6.40
C GLU A 17 -0.96 5.89 6.69
N PHE A 18 -0.66 4.60 6.53
CA PHE A 18 0.71 4.10 6.66
C PHE A 18 1.63 4.78 5.64
N VAL A 19 1.26 4.83 4.37
CA VAL A 19 2.06 5.50 3.33
C VAL A 19 2.23 6.98 3.66
N ALA A 20 1.17 7.69 4.07
CA ALA A 20 1.23 9.10 4.42
C ALA A 20 2.18 9.38 5.61
N CYS A 21 2.16 8.53 6.64
CA CYS A 21 3.01 8.66 7.83
C CYS A 21 4.50 8.32 7.58
N GLN A 22 4.83 7.70 6.44
CA GLN A 22 6.16 7.16 6.18
C GLN A 22 7.07 8.06 5.32
N ALA A 23 6.69 9.32 5.07
CA ALA A 23 7.49 10.27 4.26
C ALA A 23 8.96 10.38 4.69
N SER A 24 9.26 10.27 6.00
CA SER A 24 10.62 10.31 6.52
C SER A 24 11.33 8.95 6.52
N LYS A 25 10.61 7.86 6.82
CA LYS A 25 11.17 6.52 7.08
C LYS A 25 11.10 5.55 5.90
N LYS A 26 10.26 5.81 4.89
CA LYS A 26 10.13 5.03 3.64
C LYS A 26 9.87 3.55 3.96
N GLY A 27 8.87 3.30 4.81
CA GLY A 27 8.48 1.96 5.19
C GLY A 27 7.89 1.18 4.02
N VAL A 28 8.12 -0.14 4.01
CA VAL A 28 7.54 -1.06 3.02
C VAL A 28 6.12 -1.45 3.43
N LEU A 29 5.21 -1.42 2.46
CA LEU A 29 3.83 -1.87 2.57
C LEU A 29 3.69 -3.22 1.86
N ILE A 30 3.22 -4.23 2.60
CA ILE A 30 2.77 -5.51 2.06
C ILE A 30 1.24 -5.51 2.09
N LEU A 31 0.62 -5.76 0.95
CA LEU A 31 -0.82 -5.55 0.75
C LEU A 31 -1.46 -6.75 0.06
N SER A 32 -2.56 -7.22 0.61
CA SER A 32 -3.40 -8.23 -0.01
C SER A 32 -3.88 -7.77 -1.38
N GLU A 33 -3.77 -8.63 -2.39
CA GLU A 33 -4.33 -8.40 -3.72
C GLU A 33 -5.87 -8.27 -3.71
N PHE A 34 -6.53 -8.75 -2.64
CA PHE A 34 -7.98 -8.69 -2.46
C PHE A 34 -8.45 -7.43 -1.71
N ALA A 35 -7.53 -6.54 -1.32
CA ALA A 35 -7.90 -5.23 -0.80
C ALA A 35 -8.12 -4.25 -1.95
N GLY A 36 -9.19 -3.45 -1.92
CA GLY A 36 -9.43 -2.42 -2.94
C GLY A 36 -8.30 -1.41 -3.08
N ALA A 37 -7.53 -1.20 -2.00
CA ALA A 37 -6.31 -0.39 -2.03
C ALA A 37 -5.21 -0.95 -2.97
N ALA A 38 -5.24 -2.24 -3.31
CA ALA A 38 -4.25 -2.87 -4.20
C ALA A 38 -4.28 -2.29 -5.62
N GLN A 39 -5.45 -1.88 -6.11
CA GLN A 39 -5.56 -1.22 -7.42
C GLN A 39 -4.86 0.14 -7.45
N SER A 40 -4.75 0.80 -6.30
CA SER A 40 -4.22 2.16 -6.18
C SER A 40 -2.75 2.17 -5.73
N LEU A 41 -2.42 1.34 -4.75
CA LEU A 41 -1.10 1.28 -4.10
C LEU A 41 -0.25 0.09 -4.56
N GLY A 42 -0.77 -0.76 -5.45
CA GLY A 42 -0.08 -1.97 -5.92
C GLY A 42 1.23 -1.70 -6.66
N ALA A 43 1.38 -0.52 -7.26
CA ALA A 43 2.62 -0.14 -7.96
C ALA A 43 3.82 0.02 -7.02
N GLY A 44 3.59 0.45 -5.77
CA GLY A 44 4.65 0.59 -4.76
C GLY A 44 4.57 -0.44 -3.63
N ALA A 45 3.45 -1.15 -3.46
CA ALA A 45 3.32 -2.21 -2.46
C ALA A 45 3.93 -3.54 -2.94
N ILE A 46 4.21 -4.44 -2.00
CA ILE A 46 4.38 -5.87 -2.29
C ILE A 46 2.99 -6.49 -2.22
N LEU A 47 2.46 -6.91 -3.36
CA LEU A 47 1.18 -7.61 -3.41
C LEU A 47 1.35 -9.06 -3.01
N VAL A 48 0.45 -9.56 -2.16
CA VAL A 48 0.45 -10.95 -1.69
C VAL A 48 -0.93 -11.54 -1.76
N ASN A 49 -1.00 -12.84 -2.01
CA ASN A 49 -2.19 -13.62 -1.74
C ASN A 49 -2.22 -14.03 -0.25
N PRO A 50 -3.17 -13.55 0.57
CA PRO A 50 -3.24 -13.86 2.00
C PRO A 50 -3.50 -15.36 2.30
N TRP A 51 -3.99 -16.13 1.33
CA TRP A 51 -4.19 -17.58 1.47
C TRP A 51 -2.86 -18.36 1.34
N ASN A 52 -1.85 -17.75 0.72
CA ASN A 52 -0.53 -18.34 0.54
C ASN A 52 0.42 -17.90 1.66
N ILE A 53 0.37 -18.59 2.80
CA ILE A 53 1.17 -18.26 3.99
C ILE A 53 2.67 -18.25 3.69
N THR A 54 3.15 -19.15 2.82
CA THR A 54 4.56 -19.23 2.43
C THR A 54 5.01 -17.98 1.69
N GLU A 55 4.19 -17.48 0.77
CA GLU A 55 4.45 -16.24 0.03
C GLU A 55 4.39 -15.02 0.95
N VAL A 56 3.43 -14.96 1.86
CA VAL A 56 3.34 -13.90 2.87
C VAL A 56 4.61 -13.88 3.73
N ALA A 57 5.06 -15.03 4.23
CA ALA A 57 6.28 -15.13 5.03
C ALA A 57 7.52 -14.70 4.24
N ALA A 58 7.66 -15.15 2.99
CA ALA A 58 8.76 -14.74 2.12
C ALA A 58 8.74 -13.22 1.85
N SER A 59 7.55 -12.66 1.66
CA SER A 59 7.36 -11.22 1.43
C SER A 59 7.71 -10.38 2.65
N ILE A 60 7.43 -10.88 3.86
CA ILE A 60 7.87 -10.22 5.11
C ILE A 60 9.39 -10.20 5.19
N GLY A 61 10.05 -11.33 4.94
CA GLY A 61 11.51 -11.41 4.91
C GLY A 61 12.11 -10.43 3.90
N TYR A 62 11.63 -10.48 2.66
CA TYR A 62 12.06 -9.56 1.62
C TYR A 62 11.82 -8.08 1.97
N ALA A 63 10.68 -7.74 2.58
CA ALA A 63 10.38 -6.37 2.99
C ALA A 63 11.31 -5.85 4.10
N LEU A 64 11.81 -6.73 4.97
CA LEU A 64 12.75 -6.38 6.02
C LEU A 64 14.17 -6.18 5.48
N ASP A 65 14.57 -6.99 4.51
CA ASP A 65 15.89 -6.94 3.87
C ASP A 65 15.96 -6.00 2.66
N MET A 66 14.85 -5.33 2.32
CA MET A 66 14.74 -4.51 1.12
C MET A 66 15.77 -3.36 1.11
N PRO A 67 16.57 -3.22 0.03
CA PRO A 67 17.51 -2.12 -0.14
C PRO A 67 16.86 -0.75 -0.03
N ALA A 68 17.61 0.23 0.50
CA ALA A 68 17.07 1.56 0.80
C ALA A 68 16.60 2.32 -0.45
N ASP A 69 17.27 2.14 -1.58
CA ASP A 69 16.93 2.71 -2.88
C ASP A 69 15.62 2.12 -3.42
N GLU A 70 15.43 0.80 -3.31
CA GLU A 70 14.18 0.16 -3.69
C GLU A 70 13.02 0.63 -2.79
N ARG A 71 13.26 0.69 -1.48
CA ARG A 71 12.27 1.19 -0.50
C ARG A 71 11.83 2.61 -0.80
N GLU A 72 12.78 3.50 -1.09
CA GLU A 72 12.52 4.89 -1.46
C GLU A 72 11.67 4.95 -2.73
N LYS A 73 12.07 4.24 -3.79
CA LYS A 73 11.36 4.23 -5.07
C LYS A 73 9.91 3.75 -4.92
N ARG A 74 9.70 2.64 -4.21
CA ARG A 74 8.38 2.09 -3.90
C ARG A 74 7.53 3.06 -3.09
N HIS A 75 8.11 3.65 -2.05
CA HIS A 75 7.44 4.64 -1.23
C HIS A 75 7.02 5.86 -2.04
N GLN A 76 7.89 6.40 -2.91
CA GLN A 76 7.59 7.56 -3.75
C GLN A 76 6.40 7.32 -4.68
N PHE A 77 6.30 6.13 -5.29
CA PHE A 77 5.14 5.78 -6.12
C PHE A 77 3.83 5.86 -5.33
N ASN A 78 3.79 5.22 -4.16
CA ASN A 78 2.59 5.20 -3.33
C ASN A 78 2.30 6.57 -2.71
N PHE A 79 3.33 7.28 -2.23
CA PHE A 79 3.17 8.60 -1.61
C PHE A 79 2.62 9.62 -2.60
N LYS A 80 3.10 9.60 -3.85
CA LYS A 80 2.53 10.41 -4.91
C LYS A 80 1.04 10.09 -5.11
N HIS A 81 0.68 8.81 -5.18
CA HIS A 81 -0.73 8.42 -5.35
C HIS A 81 -1.62 8.90 -4.20
N VAL A 82 -1.18 8.73 -2.95
CA VAL A 82 -1.93 9.13 -1.74
C VAL A 82 -2.10 10.65 -1.64
N THR A 83 -1.09 11.41 -2.06
CA THR A 83 -1.14 12.88 -2.00
C THR A 83 -1.89 13.52 -3.16
N THR A 84 -1.99 12.85 -4.30
CA THR A 84 -2.82 13.34 -5.42
C THR A 84 -4.29 13.00 -5.21
N HIS A 85 -4.62 11.76 -4.87
CA HIS A 85 -6.00 11.28 -4.77
C HIS A 85 -6.54 11.41 -3.34
N THR A 86 -6.96 12.61 -2.98
CA THR A 86 -7.43 12.92 -1.62
C THR A 86 -8.92 12.61 -1.44
N SER A 87 -9.35 12.46 -0.17
CA SER A 87 -10.77 12.33 0.16
C SER A 87 -11.61 13.53 -0.28
N GLN A 88 -11.02 14.73 -0.31
CA GLN A 88 -11.64 15.96 -0.79
C GLN A 88 -11.89 15.89 -2.30
N GLU A 89 -10.91 15.40 -3.07
CA GLU A 89 -11.05 15.21 -4.51
C GLU A 89 -12.09 14.13 -4.84
N TRP A 90 -12.09 13.03 -4.10
CA TRP A 90 -13.11 11.99 -4.23
C TRP A 90 -14.51 12.55 -3.97
N ALA A 91 -14.71 13.29 -2.88
CA ALA A 91 -16.01 13.89 -2.54
C ALA A 91 -16.46 14.91 -3.60
N ALA A 92 -15.55 15.76 -4.07
CA ALA A 92 -15.84 16.72 -5.13
C ALA A 92 -16.22 16.03 -6.46
N THR A 93 -15.60 14.89 -6.76
CA THR A 93 -15.93 14.10 -7.96
C THR A 93 -17.28 13.39 -7.80
N PHE A 94 -17.57 12.84 -6.61
CA PHE A 94 -18.81 12.14 -6.33
C PHE A 94 -20.05 13.04 -6.42
N VAL A 95 -19.98 14.25 -5.88
CA VAL A 95 -21.11 15.21 -5.87
C VAL A 95 -21.36 15.86 -7.24
N ARG A 96 -20.42 15.73 -8.19
CA ARG A 96 -20.60 16.17 -9.59
C ARG A 96 -21.44 15.20 -10.42
N PHE A 97 -21.69 14.00 -9.92
CA PHE A 97 -22.66 13.05 -10.47
C PHE A 97 -24.06 13.31 -9.88
#